data_AF-A0A2V8XN12-F1
#
_entry.id   AF-A0A2V8XN12-F1
#
_cell.length_a   1.000
_cell.length_b   1.000
_cell.length_c   1.000
_cell.angle_alpha   90.00
_cell.angle_beta   90.00
_cell.angle_gamma   90.00
#
_symmetry.space_group_name_H-M   'P 1'
#
loop_
_entity.id
_entity.type
_entity.pdbx_description
1 polymer ?
#
loop_
_entity_poly.entity_id
_entity_poly.type
_entity_poly.pdbx_seq_one_letter_code
_entity_poly.pdbx_strand_id
1 'polypeptide(L)'
;HRPTVGGREIWDKVVPYGKVWRAGANENTTIQFADDVSVEGKPLAAGTYGLHMIPDKDQWTIIFSKNSTSWGSFSYDEKEDALRVTVKPQPADFRESLAYTFDDLKPDSAAATLRWEKLAVPFHISADVKAVVLRSIKNELRSVGGFTWAGYDEAAQWCLDNNYNLEEALKWEDTSIQNEDRFENWETKSRILNAMGRKEDADKALATAFEKANALQLYVYARGLQRNGNAKRAFEIYPQVPKKDPNHWISHLALARIDSNKGDFPAASKEMTQAISGAPDTTKPFLQPLLKRLEAKDDINK
;
A
#
# COMPACT_ATOMS: atom_id res chain seq x y z
N HIS A 1 19.85 31.53 3.20
CA HIS A 1 20.21 32.66 2.30
C HIS A 1 20.58 32.16 0.91
N ARG A 2 20.18 32.85 -0.16
CA ARG A 2 20.42 32.43 -1.57
C ARG A 2 21.55 33.29 -2.19
N PRO A 3 22.74 32.74 -2.46
CA PRO A 3 23.80 33.50 -3.13
C PRO A 3 23.43 33.81 -4.58
N THR A 4 23.91 34.94 -5.09
CA THR A 4 23.76 35.38 -6.49
C THR A 4 25.07 35.23 -7.25
N VAL A 5 25.02 35.10 -8.59
CA VAL A 5 26.23 35.06 -9.42
C VAL A 5 26.96 36.40 -9.32
N GLY A 6 26.24 37.50 -9.55
CA GLY A 6 26.75 38.86 -9.37
C GLY A 6 27.95 39.19 -10.27
N GLY A 7 27.97 38.65 -11.50
CA GLY A 7 29.07 38.84 -12.46
C GLY A 7 30.38 38.13 -12.08
N ARG A 8 30.38 37.28 -11.05
CA ARG A 8 31.56 36.52 -10.61
C ARG A 8 31.60 35.16 -11.29
N GLU A 9 32.82 34.65 -11.49
CA GLU A 9 33.03 33.23 -11.77
C GLU A 9 32.71 32.43 -10.51
N ILE A 10 31.80 31.45 -10.63
CA ILE A 10 31.30 30.72 -9.47
C ILE A 10 32.15 29.48 -9.19
N TRP A 11 32.28 28.62 -10.20
CA TRP A 11 32.94 27.33 -10.05
C TRP A 11 34.46 27.49 -10.11
N ASP A 12 35.18 26.79 -9.22
CA ASP A 12 36.64 26.90 -9.02
C ASP A 12 37.14 28.28 -8.55
N LYS A 13 36.23 29.20 -8.20
CA LYS A 13 36.54 30.53 -7.65
C LYS A 13 35.76 30.78 -6.36
N VAL A 14 34.51 31.22 -6.47
CA VAL A 14 33.63 31.45 -5.29
C VAL A 14 33.35 30.13 -4.58
N VAL A 15 33.17 29.06 -5.35
CA VAL A 15 33.00 27.69 -4.87
C VAL A 15 34.18 26.85 -5.38
N PRO A 16 35.24 26.66 -4.56
CA PRO A 16 36.43 25.93 -4.97
C PRO A 16 36.14 24.44 -5.14
N TYR A 17 36.72 23.83 -6.17
CA TYR A 17 36.63 22.38 -6.38
C TYR A 17 37.43 21.60 -5.32
N GLY A 18 36.97 20.38 -5.02
CA GLY A 18 37.60 19.48 -4.05
C GLY A 18 37.49 19.93 -2.60
N LYS A 19 36.68 20.96 -2.30
CA LYS A 19 36.46 21.49 -0.95
C LYS A 19 34.99 21.41 -0.57
N VAL A 20 34.75 21.15 0.72
CA VAL A 20 33.39 21.14 1.28
C VAL A 20 32.80 22.53 1.23
N TRP A 21 31.59 22.62 0.69
CA TRP A 21 30.80 23.83 0.55
C TRP A 21 29.40 23.62 1.13
N ARG A 22 28.91 24.61 1.85
CA ARG A 22 27.59 24.67 2.52
C ARG A 22 26.38 24.68 1.58
N ALA A 23 26.62 24.53 0.28
CA ALA A 23 25.62 24.55 -0.78
C ALA A 23 24.67 25.78 -0.71
N GLY A 24 25.18 26.92 -0.23
CA GLY A 24 24.40 28.09 0.17
C GLY A 24 25.28 29.29 0.53
N ALA A 25 24.72 30.26 1.27
CA ALA A 25 25.37 31.56 1.51
C ALA A 25 25.90 31.81 2.93
N ASN A 26 25.15 31.65 4.01
CA ASN A 26 25.61 32.01 5.37
C ASN A 26 25.73 30.76 6.24
N GLU A 27 24.62 30.31 6.80
CA GLU A 27 24.47 29.03 7.48
C GLU A 27 24.53 27.87 6.47
N ASN A 28 24.74 26.65 6.97
CA ASN A 28 24.57 25.49 6.12
C ASN A 28 23.14 25.37 5.61
N THR A 29 23.02 25.02 4.34
CA THR A 29 21.70 24.70 3.78
C THR A 29 21.17 23.49 4.52
N THR A 30 19.87 23.44 4.82
CA THR A 30 19.26 22.29 5.48
C THR A 30 18.25 21.62 4.58
N ILE A 31 18.08 20.31 4.78
CA ILE A 31 17.04 19.50 4.17
C ILE A 31 16.43 18.62 5.26
N GLN A 32 15.10 18.51 5.27
CA GLN A 32 14.36 17.75 6.27
C GLN A 32 13.51 16.68 5.60
N PHE A 33 13.55 15.48 6.17
CA PHE A 33 12.72 14.34 5.80
C PHE A 33 11.82 13.97 6.97
N ALA A 34 10.50 13.89 6.73
CA ALA A 34 9.53 13.47 7.74
C ALA A 34 9.56 11.96 7.98
N ASP A 35 9.92 11.20 6.96
CA ASP A 35 10.03 9.74 6.97
C ASP A 35 11.43 9.31 6.52
N ASP A 36 11.75 8.04 6.75
CA ASP A 36 12.97 7.44 6.22
C ASP A 36 12.91 7.43 4.69
N VAL A 37 14.00 7.84 4.04
CA VAL A 37 14.11 7.95 2.58
C VAL A 37 15.31 7.15 2.07
N SER A 38 15.36 6.96 0.76
CA SER A 38 16.55 6.58 0.02
C SER A 38 17.03 7.78 -0.78
N VAL A 39 18.32 8.09 -0.70
CA VAL A 39 18.96 9.11 -1.52
C VAL A 39 19.97 8.41 -2.41
N GLU A 40 19.81 8.54 -3.73
CA GLU A 40 20.64 7.82 -4.72
C GLU A 40 20.76 6.31 -4.42
N GLY A 41 19.65 5.70 -3.98
CA GLY A 41 19.59 4.28 -3.62
C GLY A 41 20.16 3.92 -2.24
N LYS A 42 20.69 4.89 -1.48
CA LYS A 42 21.23 4.66 -0.13
C LYS A 42 20.26 5.13 0.96
N PRO A 43 20.05 4.34 2.04
CA PRO A 43 19.11 4.71 3.09
C PRO A 43 19.58 5.94 3.88
N LEU A 44 18.62 6.79 4.24
CA LEU A 44 18.77 7.93 5.14
C LEU A 44 17.54 8.00 6.05
N ALA A 45 17.76 8.03 7.36
CA ALA A 45 16.67 8.09 8.32
C ALA A 45 15.90 9.43 8.24
N ALA A 46 14.68 9.45 8.75
CA ALA A 46 13.95 10.69 8.97
C ALA A 46 14.77 11.65 9.85
N GLY A 47 14.73 12.95 9.53
CA GLY A 47 15.47 13.96 10.29
C GLY A 47 15.78 15.23 9.50
N THR A 48 16.42 16.17 10.17
CA THR A 48 16.95 17.40 9.57
C THR A 48 18.44 17.28 9.43
N TYR A 49 18.95 17.53 8.23
CA TYR A 49 20.36 17.40 7.89
C TYR A 49 20.92 18.71 7.37
N GLY A 50 22.17 19.00 7.73
CA GLY A 50 23.01 19.97 7.04
C GLY A 50 23.43 19.43 5.68
N LEU A 51 23.07 20.14 4.62
CA LEU A 51 23.42 19.82 3.24
C LEU A 51 24.74 20.49 2.88
N HIS A 52 25.73 19.66 2.57
CA HIS A 52 27.01 20.10 2.03
C HIS A 52 27.27 19.41 0.69
N MET A 53 28.15 20.01 -0.10
CA MET A 53 28.61 19.44 -1.35
C MET A 53 30.13 19.57 -1.46
N ILE A 54 30.78 18.62 -2.11
CA ILE A 54 32.15 18.74 -2.60
C ILE A 54 32.05 18.80 -4.12
N PRO A 55 32.11 20.00 -4.70
CA PRO A 55 32.10 20.19 -6.15
C PRO A 55 33.40 19.69 -6.78
N ASP A 56 33.28 19.08 -7.94
CA ASP A 56 34.40 18.75 -8.83
C ASP A 56 33.96 19.00 -10.29
N LYS A 57 34.85 18.75 -11.25
CA LYS A 57 34.58 18.99 -12.68
C LYS A 57 33.51 18.05 -13.23
N ASP A 58 33.60 16.77 -12.90
CA ASP A 58 32.76 15.73 -13.52
C ASP A 58 31.75 15.10 -12.55
N GLN A 59 32.04 15.14 -11.26
CA GLN A 59 31.30 14.38 -10.26
C GLN A 59 31.30 15.11 -8.93
N TRP A 60 30.14 15.25 -8.33
CA TRP A 60 29.97 15.95 -7.06
C TRP A 60 29.63 14.97 -5.96
N THR A 61 30.16 15.21 -4.76
CA THR A 61 29.71 14.50 -3.56
C THR A 61 28.68 15.36 -2.85
N ILE A 62 27.49 14.83 -2.61
CA ILE A 62 26.48 15.43 -1.74
C ILE A 62 26.58 14.76 -0.37
N ILE A 63 26.51 15.57 0.66
CA ILE A 63 26.74 15.19 2.05
C ILE A 63 25.54 15.64 2.89
N PHE A 64 25.00 14.70 3.65
CA PHE A 64 23.96 14.94 4.65
C PHE A 64 24.60 14.82 6.03
N SER A 65 24.93 15.95 6.65
CA SER A 65 25.51 16.03 7.99
C SER A 65 24.41 16.08 9.06
N LYS A 66 24.62 15.40 10.20
CA LYS A 66 23.74 15.47 11.38
C LYS A 66 23.76 16.86 12.03
N ASN A 67 24.76 17.70 11.72
CA ASN A 67 24.85 19.07 12.21
C ASN A 67 24.19 20.03 11.22
N SER A 68 22.97 20.48 11.53
CA SER A 68 22.14 21.33 10.66
C SER A 68 22.07 22.80 11.11
N THR A 69 22.95 23.23 12.02
CA THR A 69 22.86 24.55 12.67
C THR A 69 24.12 25.39 12.54
N SER A 70 25.15 24.86 11.87
CA SER A 70 26.46 25.49 11.78
C SER A 70 26.50 26.67 10.80
N TRP A 71 27.33 27.66 11.11
CA TRP A 71 27.64 28.75 10.19
C TRP A 71 28.56 28.24 9.07
N GLY A 72 27.96 27.96 7.92
CA GLY A 72 28.65 27.55 6.72
C GLY A 72 29.32 26.19 6.79
N SER A 73 30.60 26.07 6.41
CA SER A 73 31.33 24.78 6.41
C SER A 73 32.66 24.84 7.16
N PHE A 74 32.87 25.88 7.96
CA PHE A 74 34.14 26.09 8.67
C PHE A 74 34.36 25.09 9.80
N SER A 75 33.27 24.68 10.46
CA SER A 75 33.24 23.69 11.54
C SER A 75 32.77 22.31 11.06
N TYR A 76 32.82 22.05 9.75
CA TYR A 76 32.38 20.78 9.20
C TYR A 76 33.27 19.63 9.70
N ASP A 77 32.65 18.57 10.24
CA ASP A 77 33.31 17.33 10.64
C ASP A 77 32.67 16.15 9.90
N GLU A 78 33.48 15.42 9.12
CA GLU A 78 33.05 14.23 8.38
C GLU A 78 32.49 13.12 9.27
N LYS A 79 32.88 13.08 10.55
CA LYS A 79 32.32 12.12 11.52
C LYS A 79 30.83 12.37 11.80
N GLU A 80 30.33 13.56 11.50
CA GLU A 80 28.92 13.94 11.65
C GLU A 80 28.09 13.56 10.42
N ASP A 81 28.70 13.02 9.35
CA ASP A 81 27.97 12.62 8.15
C ASP A 81 27.02 11.45 8.44
N ALA A 82 25.76 11.63 8.10
CA ALA A 82 24.78 10.56 8.03
C ALA A 82 24.86 9.82 6.68
N LEU A 83 25.15 10.54 5.60
CA LEU A 83 25.22 9.97 4.26
C LEU A 83 26.10 10.79 3.31
N ARG A 84 26.84 10.08 2.46
CA ARG A 84 27.51 10.62 1.27
C ARG A 84 27.03 9.91 0.00
N VAL A 85 26.59 10.68 -0.97
CA VAL A 85 26.21 10.20 -2.30
C VAL A 85 26.94 10.98 -3.38
N THR A 86 27.06 10.35 -4.52
CA THR A 86 27.88 10.84 -5.62
C THR A 86 26.97 11.03 -6.81
N VAL A 87 26.95 12.24 -7.36
CA VAL A 87 26.06 12.60 -8.47
C VAL A 87 26.82 13.33 -9.57
N LYS A 88 26.21 13.41 -10.74
CA LYS A 88 26.79 14.10 -11.90
C LYS A 88 26.13 15.48 -12.08
N PRO A 89 26.88 16.60 -12.02
CA PRO A 89 26.36 17.90 -12.41
C PRO A 89 26.03 17.91 -13.91
N GLN A 90 25.06 18.72 -14.29
CA GLN A 90 24.53 18.80 -15.64
C GLN A 90 24.49 20.27 -16.10
N PRO A 91 24.77 20.56 -17.38
CA PRO A 91 24.51 21.87 -17.95
C PRO A 91 23.04 22.27 -17.78
N ALA A 92 22.79 23.54 -17.48
CA ALA A 92 21.46 24.11 -17.32
C ALA A 92 21.43 25.56 -17.82
N ASP A 93 20.22 26.08 -18.02
CA ASP A 93 20.01 27.49 -18.32
C ASP A 93 20.54 28.37 -17.19
N PHE A 94 21.05 29.55 -17.56
CA PHE A 94 21.64 30.48 -16.61
C PHE A 94 20.64 30.90 -15.53
N ARG A 95 21.06 30.77 -14.27
CA ARG A 95 20.29 31.21 -13.11
C ARG A 95 21.12 32.12 -12.19
N GLU A 96 20.70 33.37 -12.09
CA GLU A 96 21.38 34.39 -11.28
C GLU A 96 21.44 34.02 -9.79
N SER A 97 20.33 33.55 -9.22
CA SER A 97 20.24 33.19 -7.80
C SER A 97 20.19 31.68 -7.64
N LEU A 98 20.99 31.15 -6.70
CA LEU A 98 20.94 29.73 -6.33
C LEU A 98 19.54 29.38 -5.85
N ALA A 99 18.99 28.29 -6.36
CA ALA A 99 17.73 27.75 -5.89
C ALA A 99 17.70 26.23 -5.98
N TYR A 100 16.90 25.65 -5.09
CA TYR A 100 16.58 24.23 -5.08
C TYR A 100 15.18 24.04 -5.66
N THR A 101 15.03 23.05 -6.55
CA THR A 101 13.75 22.62 -7.10
C THR A 101 13.53 21.14 -6.81
N PHE A 102 12.27 20.71 -6.82
CA PHE A 102 11.90 19.30 -6.83
C PHE A 102 11.30 19.01 -8.20
N ASP A 103 12.02 18.22 -8.98
CA ASP A 103 11.71 17.86 -10.35
C ASP A 103 11.29 16.36 -10.40
N ASP A 104 10.76 15.89 -11.52
CA ASP A 104 10.39 14.47 -11.75
C ASP A 104 9.53 13.84 -10.64
N LEU A 105 8.52 14.58 -10.18
CA LEU A 105 7.63 14.15 -9.10
C LEU A 105 6.85 12.87 -9.47
N LYS A 106 6.95 11.87 -8.61
CA LYS A 106 6.22 10.60 -8.66
C LYS A 106 5.56 10.33 -7.30
N PRO A 107 4.63 9.35 -7.20
CA PRO A 107 4.00 9.02 -5.93
C PRO A 107 4.96 8.66 -4.79
N ASP A 108 6.14 8.13 -5.11
CA ASP A 108 7.12 7.60 -4.16
C ASP A 108 8.50 8.26 -4.25
N SER A 109 8.69 9.23 -5.15
CA SER A 109 10.02 9.76 -5.45
C SER A 109 10.02 11.12 -6.15
N ALA A 110 11.16 11.81 -6.08
CA ALA A 110 11.42 13.08 -6.74
C ALA A 110 12.94 13.25 -6.97
N ALA A 111 13.33 14.19 -7.82
CA ALA A 111 14.71 14.67 -7.91
C ALA A 111 14.82 16.04 -7.22
N ALA A 112 15.64 16.14 -6.17
CA ALA A 112 16.01 17.44 -5.61
C ALA A 112 17.19 18.00 -6.41
N THR A 113 17.05 19.22 -6.94
CA THR A 113 18.02 19.79 -7.87
C THR A 113 18.52 21.14 -7.37
N LEU A 114 19.83 21.24 -7.10
CA LEU A 114 20.50 22.54 -6.98
C LEU A 114 20.62 23.15 -8.38
N ARG A 115 20.18 24.39 -8.57
CA ARG A 115 20.31 25.14 -9.83
C ARG A 115 20.93 26.50 -9.57
N TRP A 116 22.11 26.74 -10.15
CA TRP A 116 22.80 28.02 -10.02
C TRP A 116 23.80 28.22 -11.16
N GLU A 117 23.96 29.45 -11.63
CA GLU A 117 24.74 29.75 -12.83
C GLU A 117 24.25 28.85 -13.98
N LYS A 118 25.10 28.12 -14.68
CA LYS A 118 24.77 27.22 -15.79
C LYS A 118 24.82 25.75 -15.39
N LEU A 119 24.75 25.44 -14.09
CA LEU A 119 24.75 24.08 -13.59
C LEU A 119 23.45 23.73 -12.87
N ALA A 120 23.00 22.50 -13.10
CA ALA A 120 22.04 21.79 -12.30
C ALA A 120 22.71 20.56 -11.67
N VAL A 121 22.44 20.30 -10.39
CA VAL A 121 22.97 19.13 -9.67
C VAL A 121 21.78 18.38 -9.06
N PRO A 122 21.16 17.47 -9.84
CA PRO A 122 20.04 16.67 -9.35
C PRO A 122 20.54 15.52 -8.49
N PHE A 123 19.75 15.16 -7.48
CA PHE A 123 19.87 13.91 -6.76
C PHE A 123 18.50 13.31 -6.47
N HIS A 124 18.38 12.00 -6.67
CA HIS A 124 17.15 11.25 -6.52
C HIS A 124 16.86 10.96 -5.05
N ILE A 125 15.61 11.20 -4.66
CA ILE A 125 15.05 10.89 -3.35
C ILE A 125 13.84 9.99 -3.58
N SER A 126 13.75 8.88 -2.86
CA SER A 126 12.56 8.03 -2.84
C SER A 126 12.18 7.65 -1.41
N ALA A 127 10.92 7.30 -1.19
CA ALA A 127 10.39 6.85 0.09
C ALA A 127 9.64 5.52 -0.09
N ASP A 128 9.76 4.61 0.88
CA ASP A 128 8.92 3.42 0.91
C ASP A 128 7.53 3.81 1.44
N VAL A 129 6.64 4.19 0.52
CA VAL A 129 5.25 4.57 0.82
C VAL A 129 4.53 3.47 1.61
N LYS A 130 4.82 2.19 1.34
CA LYS A 130 4.21 1.07 2.07
C LYS A 130 4.74 1.01 3.51
N ALA A 131 6.02 1.28 3.74
CA ALA A 131 6.57 1.39 5.10
C ALA A 131 5.93 2.53 5.89
N VAL A 132 5.68 3.68 5.25
CA VAL A 132 5.01 4.84 5.87
C VAL A 132 3.59 4.47 6.29
N VAL A 133 2.80 3.87 5.38
CA VAL A 133 1.44 3.44 5.70
C VAL A 133 1.43 2.36 6.79
N LEU A 134 2.32 1.38 6.73
CA LEU A 134 2.45 0.36 7.77
C LEU A 134 2.74 0.97 9.14
N ARG A 135 3.57 2.02 9.21
CA ARG A 135 3.87 2.76 10.43
C ARG A 135 2.63 3.49 10.96
N SER A 136 1.82 4.08 10.07
CA SER A 136 0.53 4.69 10.45
C SER A 136 -0.41 3.65 11.04
N ILE A 137 -0.61 2.52 10.34
CA ILE A 137 -1.44 1.39 10.82
C ILE A 137 -0.97 0.93 12.20
N LYS A 138 0.34 0.72 12.39
CA LYS A 138 0.92 0.34 13.70
C LYS A 138 0.61 1.35 14.80
N ASN A 139 0.61 2.64 14.48
CA ASN A 139 0.27 3.68 15.44
C ASN A 139 -1.23 3.71 15.76
N GLU A 140 -2.08 3.52 14.75
CA GLU A 140 -3.54 3.47 14.91
C GLU A 140 -3.98 2.26 15.75
N LEU A 141 -3.33 1.10 15.57
CA LEU A 141 -3.53 -0.10 16.39
C LEU A 141 -3.12 0.08 17.87
N ARG A 142 -2.44 1.17 18.23
CA ARG A 142 -2.19 1.52 19.65
C ARG A 142 -3.34 2.31 20.28
N SER A 143 -4.38 2.59 19.49
CA SER A 143 -5.54 3.39 19.87
C SER A 143 -6.84 2.61 19.59
N VAL A 144 -7.93 3.31 19.26
CA VAL A 144 -9.26 2.73 19.05
C VAL A 144 -9.25 1.56 18.06
N GLY A 145 -8.42 1.63 17.01
CA GLY A 145 -8.28 0.55 16.04
C GLY A 145 -7.83 -0.78 16.67
N GLY A 146 -6.96 -0.74 17.67
CA GLY A 146 -6.46 -1.93 18.36
C GLY A 146 -7.37 -2.50 19.45
N PHE A 147 -8.55 -1.92 19.68
CA PHE A 147 -9.49 -2.41 20.70
C PHE A 147 -10.44 -3.49 20.19
N THR A 148 -10.48 -3.74 18.89
CA THR A 148 -11.41 -4.68 18.26
C THR A 148 -10.67 -5.67 17.38
N TRP A 149 -11.28 -6.82 17.09
CA TRP A 149 -10.77 -7.76 16.08
C TRP A 149 -10.64 -7.07 14.71
N ALA A 150 -11.62 -6.22 14.35
CA ALA A 150 -11.74 -5.62 13.03
C ALA A 150 -10.52 -4.78 12.65
N GLY A 151 -9.99 -3.97 13.58
CA GLY A 151 -8.81 -3.15 13.26
C GLY A 151 -7.56 -3.99 12.96
N TYR A 152 -7.38 -5.13 13.63
CA TYR A 152 -6.28 -6.04 13.33
C TYR A 152 -6.49 -6.81 12.01
N ASP A 153 -7.71 -7.28 11.73
CA ASP A 153 -8.07 -7.91 10.44
C ASP A 153 -7.89 -6.92 9.26
N GLU A 154 -8.35 -5.68 9.40
CA GLU A 154 -8.17 -4.62 8.40
C GLU A 154 -6.69 -4.29 8.16
N ALA A 155 -5.88 -4.23 9.23
CA ALA A 155 -4.44 -4.04 9.13
C ALA A 155 -3.75 -5.20 8.39
N ALA A 156 -4.17 -6.44 8.67
CA ALA A 156 -3.66 -7.63 8.01
C ALA A 156 -4.08 -7.69 6.53
N GLN A 157 -5.32 -7.32 6.22
CA GLN A 157 -5.82 -7.19 4.85
C GLN A 157 -5.04 -6.15 4.05
N TRP A 158 -4.72 -4.99 4.63
CA TRP A 158 -3.91 -3.98 3.95
C TRP A 158 -2.53 -4.54 3.54
N CYS A 159 -1.87 -5.27 4.45
CA CYS A 159 -0.59 -5.94 4.18
C CYS A 159 -0.73 -6.99 3.06
N LEU A 160 -1.81 -7.77 3.08
CA LEU A 160 -2.11 -8.78 2.07
C LEU A 160 -2.34 -8.15 0.69
N ASP A 161 -3.20 -7.14 0.59
CA ASP A 161 -3.56 -6.48 -0.67
C ASP A 161 -2.35 -5.78 -1.31
N ASN A 162 -1.37 -5.36 -0.49
CA ASN A 162 -0.12 -4.75 -0.94
C ASN A 162 1.04 -5.73 -1.09
N ASN A 163 0.82 -7.03 -0.81
CA ASN A 163 1.83 -8.08 -0.73
C ASN A 163 3.08 -7.64 0.05
N TYR A 164 2.87 -7.12 1.26
CA TYR A 164 3.90 -6.45 2.05
C TYR A 164 3.79 -6.84 3.53
N ASN A 165 4.92 -7.20 4.15
CA ASN A 165 4.99 -7.61 5.57
C ASN A 165 3.96 -8.70 5.96
N LEU A 166 3.84 -9.76 5.15
CA LEU A 166 2.86 -10.85 5.38
C LEU A 166 3.05 -11.59 6.73
N GLU A 167 4.27 -11.67 7.25
CA GLU A 167 4.53 -12.22 8.59
C GLU A 167 3.92 -11.36 9.70
N GLU A 168 3.94 -10.04 9.55
CA GLU A 168 3.27 -9.14 10.50
C GLU A 168 1.74 -9.23 10.36
N ALA A 169 1.25 -9.32 9.12
CA ALA A 169 -0.16 -9.55 8.83
C ALA A 169 -0.68 -10.81 9.54
N LEU A 170 0.10 -11.90 9.49
CA LEU A 170 -0.28 -13.15 10.15
C LEU A 170 -0.37 -13.01 11.68
N LYS A 171 0.54 -12.26 12.31
CA LYS A 171 0.48 -11.97 13.76
C LYS A 171 -0.71 -11.11 14.14
N TRP A 172 -1.02 -10.10 13.33
CA TRP A 172 -2.22 -9.30 13.52
C TRP A 172 -3.47 -10.15 13.38
N GLU A 173 -3.49 -11.08 12.44
CA GLU A 173 -4.62 -11.99 12.31
C GLU A 173 -4.77 -12.94 13.50
N ASP A 174 -3.65 -13.46 14.03
CA ASP A 174 -3.67 -14.22 15.28
C ASP A 174 -4.22 -13.39 16.46
N THR A 175 -3.91 -12.09 16.50
CA THR A 175 -4.44 -11.15 17.50
C THR A 175 -5.94 -10.89 17.28
N SER A 176 -6.36 -10.71 16.04
CA SER A 176 -7.77 -10.55 15.63
C SER A 176 -8.62 -11.74 16.08
N ILE A 177 -8.16 -12.97 15.82
CA ILE A 177 -8.82 -14.22 16.23
C ILE A 177 -8.90 -14.32 17.77
N GLN A 178 -7.84 -13.93 18.49
CA GLN A 178 -7.84 -13.93 19.96
C GLN A 178 -8.85 -12.93 20.54
N ASN A 179 -9.03 -11.78 19.88
CA ASN A 179 -10.02 -10.78 20.29
C ASN A 179 -11.46 -11.29 20.06
N GLU A 180 -11.74 -11.85 18.88
CA GLU A 180 -13.04 -12.42 18.56
C GLU A 180 -12.92 -13.49 17.47
N ASP A 181 -13.20 -14.75 17.80
CA ASP A 181 -12.99 -15.88 16.90
C ASP A 181 -14.11 -16.04 15.86
N ARG A 182 -13.86 -15.71 14.57
CA ARG A 182 -14.92 -15.46 13.56
C ARG A 182 -14.59 -15.91 12.13
N PHE A 183 -15.57 -15.83 11.23
CA PHE A 183 -15.34 -16.17 9.83
C PHE A 183 -14.28 -15.26 9.17
N GLU A 184 -14.40 -13.94 9.33
CA GLU A 184 -13.59 -12.96 8.60
C GLU A 184 -12.09 -13.16 8.85
N ASN A 185 -11.70 -13.24 10.11
CA ASN A 185 -10.29 -13.36 10.49
C ASN A 185 -9.64 -14.68 10.05
N TRP A 186 -10.36 -15.80 10.13
CA TRP A 186 -9.87 -17.07 9.60
C TRP A 186 -9.79 -17.09 8.06
N GLU A 187 -10.68 -16.38 7.37
CA GLU A 187 -10.64 -16.22 5.91
C GLU A 187 -9.43 -15.38 5.48
N THR A 188 -9.22 -14.22 6.12
CA THR A 188 -8.04 -13.37 5.89
C THR A 188 -6.76 -14.14 6.18
N LYS A 189 -6.70 -14.88 7.29
CA LYS A 189 -5.56 -15.74 7.65
C LYS A 189 -5.24 -16.76 6.56
N SER A 190 -6.27 -17.41 6.02
CA SER A 190 -6.10 -18.37 4.91
C SER A 190 -5.46 -17.69 3.70
N ARG A 191 -5.96 -16.50 3.32
CA ARG A 191 -5.42 -15.75 2.17
C ARG A 191 -3.97 -15.32 2.40
N ILE A 192 -3.61 -14.86 3.60
CA ILE A 192 -2.23 -14.52 3.98
C ILE A 192 -1.32 -15.74 3.86
N LEU A 193 -1.71 -16.87 4.45
CA LEU A 193 -0.94 -18.12 4.39
C LEU A 193 -0.74 -18.58 2.94
N ASN A 194 -1.77 -18.46 2.09
CA ASN A 194 -1.64 -18.79 0.68
C ASN A 194 -0.68 -17.84 -0.07
N ALA A 195 -0.72 -16.52 0.22
CA ALA A 195 0.22 -15.54 -0.34
C ALA A 195 1.67 -15.80 0.10
N MET A 196 1.87 -16.38 1.29
CA MET A 196 3.16 -16.85 1.79
C MET A 196 3.59 -18.23 1.23
N GLY A 197 2.76 -18.86 0.39
CA GLY A 197 3.03 -20.20 -0.16
C GLY A 197 2.73 -21.37 0.79
N ARG A 198 2.13 -21.12 1.97
CA ARG A 198 1.80 -22.10 3.01
C ARG A 198 0.42 -22.73 2.77
N LYS A 199 0.29 -23.46 1.66
CA LYS A 199 -1.01 -23.96 1.16
C LYS A 199 -1.77 -24.86 2.14
N GLU A 200 -1.10 -25.81 2.78
CA GLU A 200 -1.78 -26.72 3.74
C GLU A 200 -2.34 -25.97 4.96
N ASP A 201 -1.62 -24.97 5.45
CA ASP A 201 -2.08 -24.15 6.56
C ASP A 201 -3.20 -23.22 6.13
N ALA A 202 -3.13 -22.70 4.90
CA ALA A 202 -4.20 -21.91 4.31
C ALA A 202 -5.50 -22.72 4.18
N ASP A 203 -5.43 -23.97 3.73
CA ASP A 203 -6.60 -24.86 3.60
C ASP A 203 -7.22 -25.16 4.97
N LYS A 204 -6.39 -25.40 6.00
CA LYS A 204 -6.86 -25.58 7.38
C LYS A 204 -7.56 -24.33 7.90
N ALA A 205 -6.95 -23.15 7.71
CA ALA A 205 -7.54 -21.89 8.13
C ALA A 205 -8.89 -21.62 7.41
N LEU A 206 -8.98 -21.94 6.12
CA LEU A 206 -10.22 -21.79 5.36
C LEU A 206 -11.32 -22.75 5.84
N ALA A 207 -10.96 -23.98 6.18
CA ALA A 207 -11.91 -24.93 6.77
C ALA A 207 -12.48 -24.39 8.09
N THR A 208 -11.62 -23.88 8.98
CA THR A 208 -12.04 -23.21 10.23
C THR A 208 -12.95 -22.01 9.95
N ALA A 209 -12.63 -21.20 8.94
CA ALA A 209 -13.50 -20.10 8.53
C ALA A 209 -14.90 -20.62 8.16
N PHE A 210 -15.00 -21.65 7.32
CA PHE A 210 -16.29 -22.22 6.90
C PHE A 210 -17.09 -22.85 8.03
N GLU A 211 -16.45 -23.40 9.05
CA GLU A 211 -17.12 -23.86 10.27
C GLU A 211 -17.85 -22.70 10.98
N LYS A 212 -17.23 -21.52 11.00
CA LYS A 212 -17.74 -20.29 11.64
C LYS A 212 -18.71 -19.49 10.77
N ALA A 213 -18.64 -19.68 9.46
CA ALA A 213 -19.43 -18.93 8.52
C ALA A 213 -20.94 -19.15 8.70
N ASN A 214 -21.71 -18.08 8.62
CA ASN A 214 -23.15 -18.13 8.42
C ASN A 214 -23.50 -18.33 6.94
N ALA A 215 -24.80 -18.49 6.63
CA ALA A 215 -25.28 -18.72 5.27
C ALA A 215 -24.89 -17.57 4.30
N LEU A 216 -25.01 -16.32 4.75
CA LEU A 216 -24.66 -15.15 3.94
C LEU A 216 -23.16 -15.12 3.60
N GLN A 217 -22.30 -15.34 4.58
CA GLN A 217 -20.84 -15.36 4.41
C GLN A 217 -20.40 -16.46 3.43
N LEU A 218 -20.89 -17.70 3.60
CA LEU A 218 -20.59 -18.79 2.66
C LEU A 218 -21.07 -18.49 1.23
N TYR A 219 -22.26 -17.91 1.10
CA TYR A 219 -22.80 -17.56 -0.21
C TYR A 219 -21.98 -16.46 -0.89
N VAL A 220 -21.61 -15.41 -0.15
CA VAL A 220 -20.77 -14.31 -0.66
C VAL A 220 -19.40 -14.84 -1.09
N TYR A 221 -18.79 -15.71 -0.28
CA TYR A 221 -17.51 -16.35 -0.61
C TYR A 221 -17.61 -17.17 -1.90
N ALA A 222 -18.62 -18.05 -2.02
CA ALA A 222 -18.86 -18.83 -3.22
C ALA A 222 -19.12 -17.93 -4.45
N ARG A 223 -19.89 -16.85 -4.30
CA ARG A 223 -20.12 -15.89 -5.38
C ARG A 223 -18.86 -15.17 -5.82
N GLY A 224 -17.98 -14.81 -4.88
CA GLY A 224 -16.67 -14.23 -5.18
C GLY A 224 -15.85 -15.17 -6.07
N LEU A 225 -15.72 -16.44 -5.68
CA LEU A 225 -15.03 -17.46 -6.47
C LEU A 225 -15.62 -17.61 -7.86
N GLN A 226 -16.95 -17.67 -7.98
CA GLN A 226 -17.61 -17.81 -9.28
C GLN A 226 -17.31 -16.62 -10.20
N ARG A 227 -17.38 -15.39 -9.67
CA ARG A 227 -17.10 -14.16 -10.42
C ARG A 227 -15.64 -14.04 -10.85
N ASN A 228 -14.73 -14.58 -10.05
CA ASN A 228 -13.30 -14.60 -10.33
C ASN A 228 -12.88 -15.78 -11.23
N GLY A 229 -13.83 -16.43 -11.91
CA GLY A 229 -13.57 -17.51 -12.87
C GLY A 229 -13.44 -18.91 -12.25
N ASN A 230 -13.56 -19.05 -10.93
CA ASN A 230 -13.49 -20.33 -10.23
C ASN A 230 -14.89 -20.90 -9.94
N ALA A 231 -15.70 -21.03 -11.00
CA ALA A 231 -17.07 -21.51 -10.90
C ALA A 231 -17.15 -22.93 -10.30
N LYS A 232 -16.22 -23.82 -10.68
CA LYS A 232 -16.19 -25.20 -10.16
C LYS A 232 -16.15 -25.22 -8.62
N ARG A 233 -15.20 -24.48 -8.02
CA ARG A 233 -15.07 -24.41 -6.56
C ARG A 233 -16.28 -23.74 -5.90
N ALA A 234 -16.85 -22.71 -6.53
CA ALA A 234 -18.07 -22.09 -6.04
C ALA A 234 -19.24 -23.09 -5.91
N PHE A 235 -19.44 -23.93 -6.92
CA PHE A 235 -20.50 -24.96 -6.91
C PHE A 235 -20.26 -26.12 -5.93
N GLU A 236 -19.03 -26.30 -5.43
CA GLU A 236 -18.76 -27.20 -4.30
C GLU A 236 -19.18 -26.57 -2.95
N ILE A 237 -19.27 -25.24 -2.87
CA ILE A 237 -19.58 -24.50 -1.64
C ILE A 237 -21.07 -24.16 -1.53
N TYR A 238 -21.76 -23.82 -2.63
CA TYR A 238 -23.20 -23.50 -2.57
C TYR A 238 -24.06 -24.53 -1.83
N PRO A 239 -23.84 -25.85 -1.95
CA PRO A 239 -24.62 -26.83 -1.21
C PRO A 239 -24.45 -26.77 0.32
N GLN A 240 -23.44 -26.05 0.82
CA GLN A 240 -23.21 -25.84 2.25
C GLN A 240 -24.02 -24.66 2.81
N VAL A 241 -24.39 -23.69 1.97
CA VAL A 241 -25.19 -22.52 2.36
C VAL A 241 -26.52 -22.91 3.04
N PRO A 242 -27.40 -23.73 2.42
CA PRO A 242 -28.65 -24.15 3.05
C PRO A 242 -28.45 -25.03 4.29
N LYS A 243 -27.25 -25.62 4.49
CA LYS A 243 -26.96 -26.37 5.72
C LYS A 243 -26.75 -25.46 6.93
N LYS A 244 -26.35 -24.19 6.71
CA LYS A 244 -26.16 -23.21 7.78
C LYS A 244 -27.48 -22.63 8.26
N ASP A 245 -28.37 -22.30 7.33
CA ASP A 245 -29.72 -21.83 7.64
C ASP A 245 -30.67 -22.14 6.47
N PRO A 246 -31.42 -23.26 6.51
CA PRO A 246 -32.26 -23.69 5.39
C PRO A 246 -33.35 -22.68 4.99
N ASN A 247 -33.82 -21.86 5.93
CA ASN A 247 -34.97 -20.97 5.72
C ASN A 247 -34.55 -19.54 5.35
N HIS A 248 -33.25 -19.21 5.42
CA HIS A 248 -32.77 -17.92 5.00
C HIS A 248 -32.92 -17.73 3.48
N TRP A 249 -33.31 -16.54 3.04
CA TRP A 249 -33.48 -16.23 1.61
C TRP A 249 -32.20 -16.44 0.77
N ILE A 250 -31.02 -16.42 1.40
CA ILE A 250 -29.73 -16.65 0.75
C ILE A 250 -29.56 -18.13 0.40
N SER A 251 -30.09 -19.02 1.23
CA SER A 251 -30.07 -20.46 1.00
C SER A 251 -30.92 -20.83 -0.20
N HIS A 252 -32.11 -20.25 -0.31
CA HIS A 252 -32.94 -20.35 -1.50
C HIS A 252 -32.25 -19.76 -2.74
N LEU A 253 -31.55 -18.63 -2.59
CA LEU A 253 -30.79 -18.06 -3.70
C LEU A 253 -29.62 -18.97 -4.14
N ALA A 254 -28.95 -19.65 -3.21
CA ALA A 254 -27.91 -20.63 -3.51
C ALA A 254 -28.48 -21.85 -4.25
N LEU A 255 -29.62 -22.39 -3.79
CA LEU A 255 -30.33 -23.49 -4.45
C LEU A 255 -30.79 -23.12 -5.85
N ALA A 256 -31.36 -21.93 -6.04
CA ALA A 256 -31.76 -21.41 -7.35
C ALA A 256 -30.57 -21.40 -8.34
N ARG A 257 -29.38 -21.01 -7.88
CA ARG A 257 -28.16 -21.05 -8.71
C ARG A 257 -27.71 -22.47 -9.04
N ILE A 258 -27.75 -23.37 -8.06
CA ILE A 258 -27.42 -24.79 -8.25
C ILE A 258 -28.32 -25.40 -9.31
N ASP A 259 -29.63 -25.18 -9.22
CA ASP A 259 -30.60 -25.79 -10.13
C ASP A 259 -30.56 -25.15 -11.53
N SER A 260 -30.36 -23.83 -11.61
CA SER A 260 -30.08 -23.13 -12.87
C SER A 260 -28.87 -23.72 -13.59
N ASN A 261 -27.78 -24.00 -12.86
CA ASN A 261 -26.56 -24.58 -13.43
C ASN A 261 -26.76 -26.03 -13.92
N LYS A 262 -27.73 -26.76 -13.35
CA LYS A 262 -28.12 -28.10 -13.83
C LYS A 262 -29.09 -28.05 -15.02
N GLY A 263 -29.61 -26.86 -15.36
CA GLY A 263 -30.66 -26.69 -16.37
C GLY A 263 -32.08 -26.95 -15.87
N ASP A 264 -32.29 -27.13 -14.55
CA ASP A 264 -33.61 -27.27 -13.94
C ASP A 264 -34.19 -25.88 -13.63
N PHE A 265 -34.57 -25.16 -14.68
CA PHE A 265 -35.13 -23.81 -14.57
C PHE A 265 -36.45 -23.75 -13.76
N PRO A 266 -37.37 -24.73 -13.85
CA PRO A 266 -38.56 -24.75 -12.98
C PRO A 266 -38.23 -24.80 -11.49
N ALA A 267 -37.31 -25.69 -11.08
CA ALA A 267 -36.86 -25.74 -9.68
C ALA A 267 -36.15 -24.44 -9.28
N ALA A 268 -35.27 -23.93 -10.14
CA ALA A 268 -34.56 -22.69 -9.90
C ALA A 268 -35.50 -21.48 -9.71
N SER A 269 -36.55 -21.34 -10.53
CA SER A 269 -37.54 -20.27 -10.40
C SER A 269 -38.34 -20.36 -9.09
N LYS A 270 -38.67 -21.58 -8.65
CA LYS A 270 -39.34 -21.81 -7.36
C LYS A 270 -38.47 -21.35 -6.20
N GLU A 271 -37.22 -21.76 -6.16
CA GLU A 271 -36.25 -21.34 -5.15
C GLU A 271 -36.02 -19.83 -5.19
N MET A 272 -35.88 -19.24 -6.39
CA MET A 272 -35.74 -17.79 -6.55
C MET A 272 -36.96 -17.02 -6.03
N THR A 273 -38.17 -17.55 -6.18
CA THR A 273 -39.38 -16.93 -5.63
C THR A 273 -39.38 -16.94 -4.10
N GLN A 274 -38.91 -18.04 -3.48
CA GLN A 274 -38.73 -18.09 -2.02
C GLN A 274 -37.65 -17.11 -1.56
N ALA A 275 -36.52 -17.03 -2.29
CA ALA A 275 -35.48 -16.04 -2.04
C ALA A 275 -36.01 -14.61 -2.10
N ILE A 276 -36.78 -14.25 -3.13
CA ILE A 276 -37.39 -12.91 -3.27
C ILE A 276 -38.36 -12.63 -2.11
N SER A 277 -39.15 -13.62 -1.70
CA SER A 277 -40.15 -13.47 -0.64
C SER A 277 -39.51 -13.18 0.71
N GLY A 278 -38.40 -13.86 1.03
CA GLY A 278 -37.66 -13.68 2.29
C GLY A 278 -36.59 -12.59 2.26
N ALA A 279 -36.28 -11.98 1.11
CA ALA A 279 -35.25 -10.96 0.99
C ALA A 279 -35.72 -9.59 1.51
N PRO A 280 -34.80 -8.73 2.00
CA PRO A 280 -35.11 -7.32 2.28
C PRO A 280 -35.62 -6.59 1.04
N ASP A 281 -36.49 -5.59 1.23
CA ASP A 281 -37.10 -4.83 0.12
C ASP A 281 -36.06 -4.15 -0.78
N THR A 282 -34.93 -3.71 -0.21
CA THR A 282 -33.80 -3.15 -0.94
C THR A 282 -33.11 -4.16 -1.86
N THR A 283 -33.23 -5.47 -1.57
CA THR A 283 -32.58 -6.55 -2.33
C THR A 283 -33.49 -7.09 -3.43
N LYS A 284 -34.82 -7.08 -3.24
CA LYS A 284 -35.79 -7.65 -4.20
C LYS A 284 -35.61 -7.14 -5.65
N PRO A 285 -35.36 -5.84 -5.92
CA PRO A 285 -35.15 -5.34 -7.28
C PRO A 285 -33.98 -6.00 -8.02
N PHE A 286 -32.98 -6.53 -7.31
CA PHE A 286 -31.83 -7.22 -7.91
C PHE A 286 -32.10 -8.71 -8.20
N LEU A 287 -33.08 -9.30 -7.52
CA LEU A 287 -33.45 -10.72 -7.68
C LEU A 287 -34.55 -10.91 -8.73
N GLN A 288 -35.47 -9.95 -8.85
CA GLN A 288 -36.59 -9.99 -9.81
C GLN A 288 -36.13 -10.18 -11.28
N PRO A 289 -35.07 -9.51 -11.77
CA PRO A 289 -34.55 -9.77 -13.11
C PRO A 289 -34.00 -11.19 -13.29
N LEU A 290 -33.43 -11.78 -12.23
CA LEU A 290 -32.91 -13.15 -12.27
C LEU A 290 -34.06 -14.15 -12.37
N LEU A 291 -35.17 -13.94 -11.65
CA LEU A 291 -36.37 -14.76 -11.80
C LEU A 291 -36.89 -14.77 -13.24
N LYS A 292 -36.99 -13.59 -13.87
CA LYS A 292 -37.42 -13.47 -15.28
C LYS A 292 -36.51 -14.23 -16.24
N ARG A 293 -35.19 -14.21 -16.00
CA ARG A 293 -34.22 -15.00 -16.79
C ARG A 293 -34.50 -16.49 -16.63
N LEU A 294 -34.70 -16.97 -15.41
CA LEU A 294 -35.02 -18.39 -15.15
C LEU A 294 -36.34 -18.81 -15.81
N GLU A 295 -37.39 -17.99 -15.74
CA GLU A 295 -38.67 -18.23 -16.43
C GLU A 295 -38.50 -18.31 -17.96
N ALA A 296 -37.55 -17.55 -18.51
CA ALA A 296 -37.16 -17.59 -19.91
C ALA A 296 -36.17 -18.74 -20.25
N LYS A 297 -35.88 -19.64 -19.30
CA LYS A 297 -34.90 -20.73 -19.42
C LYS A 297 -33.47 -20.25 -19.71
N ASP A 298 -33.11 -19.10 -19.16
CA ASP A 298 -31.76 -18.54 -19.20
C ASP A 298 -31.03 -18.74 -17.86
N ASP A 299 -29.76 -19.14 -17.94
CA ASP A 299 -28.95 -19.51 -16.79
C ASP A 299 -28.39 -18.27 -16.08
N ILE A 300 -28.84 -18.04 -14.84
CA ILE A 300 -28.47 -16.87 -14.02
C ILE A 300 -27.02 -16.90 -13.50
N ASN A 301 -26.27 -17.94 -13.84
CA ASN A 301 -24.86 -18.09 -13.52
C ASN A 301 -23.93 -17.53 -14.60
N LYS A 302 -24.47 -17.22 -15.78
CA LYS A 302 -23.80 -16.57 -16.91
C LYS A 302 -24.08 -15.07 -16.93
#